data_AF-A0A1B0A6U7-F1
#
_entry.id   AF-A0A1B0A6U7-F1
#
_cell.length_a   1.000
_cell.length_b   1.000
_cell.length_c   1.000
_cell.angle_alpha   90.00
_cell.angle_beta   90.00
_cell.angle_gamma   90.00
#
_symmetry.space_group_name_H-M   'P 1'
#
loop_
_entity.id
_entity.type
_entity.pdbx_description
1 polymer ?
#
loop_
_entity_poly.entity_id
_entity_poly.type
_entity_poly.pdbx_seq_one_letter_code
_entity_poly.pdbx_strand_id
1 'polypeptide(L)'
;MTSAISLASPKPEDLQKTEELRKALEPYKVFESEEELNHRMELLAKLNTLVKQWVKDVSIAKNKPEAAAEKLGDKIYTFGSYRLGVHHKGADIDALCVGPPIFEFDIRRLCYNGYNCFNKNATTTTPNIPLAFSKL
;
A
#
# COMPACT_ATOMS: atom_id res chain seq x y z
N MET A 1 14.66 25.95 -10.74
CA MET A 1 15.58 24.82 -10.43
C MET A 1 17.00 25.29 -10.70
N THR A 2 17.94 25.02 -9.81
CA THR A 2 19.38 25.36 -9.95
C THR A 2 20.19 24.16 -10.42
N SER A 3 21.37 24.39 -10.97
CA SER A 3 22.31 23.33 -11.34
C SER A 3 22.89 22.62 -10.11
N ALA A 4 23.45 21.43 -10.33
CA ALA A 4 24.15 20.67 -9.28
C ALA A 4 25.37 21.46 -8.76
N ILE A 5 25.60 21.39 -7.44
CA ILE A 5 26.74 22.03 -6.78
C ILE A 5 28.05 21.29 -7.11
N SER A 6 27.99 19.96 -7.27
CA SER A 6 29.13 19.13 -7.64
C SER A 6 28.65 17.92 -8.43
N LEU A 7 29.46 17.50 -9.41
CA LEU A 7 29.29 16.28 -10.19
C LEU A 7 30.41 15.26 -9.89
N ALA A 8 31.22 15.50 -8.84
CA ALA A 8 32.32 14.63 -8.48
C ALA A 8 31.79 13.29 -7.91
N SER A 9 32.38 12.18 -8.37
CA SER A 9 32.13 10.84 -7.84
C SER A 9 32.74 10.65 -6.44
N PRO A 10 32.21 9.71 -5.63
CA PRO A 10 32.76 9.40 -4.31
C PRO A 10 34.20 8.87 -4.40
N LYS A 11 35.03 9.24 -3.42
CA LYS A 11 36.40 8.72 -3.27
C LYS A 11 36.38 7.35 -2.58
N PRO A 12 37.48 6.57 -2.67
CA PRO A 12 37.59 5.30 -1.95
C PRO A 12 37.34 5.42 -0.43
N GLU A 13 37.77 6.52 0.19
CA GLU A 13 37.52 6.81 1.62
C GLU A 13 36.02 7.01 1.92
N ASP A 14 35.26 7.61 0.99
CA ASP A 14 33.82 7.83 1.16
C ASP A 14 33.05 6.50 1.10
N LEU A 15 33.53 5.56 0.26
CA LEU A 15 32.98 4.21 0.20
C LEU A 15 33.21 3.44 1.50
N GLN A 16 34.41 3.57 2.09
CA GLN A 16 34.70 2.97 3.40
C GLN A 16 33.78 3.52 4.49
N LYS A 17 33.61 4.85 4.56
CA LYS A 17 32.69 5.49 5.51
C LYS A 17 31.23 5.10 5.30
N THR A 18 30.81 4.89 4.06
CA THR A 18 29.46 4.41 3.74
C THR A 18 29.21 3.03 4.33
N GLU A 19 30.21 2.13 4.24
CA GLU A 19 30.12 0.80 4.82
C GLU A 19 30.16 0.82 6.36
N GLU A 20 30.98 1.68 6.96
CA GLU A 20 30.99 1.92 8.42
C GLU A 20 29.62 2.42 8.92
N LEU A 21 29.01 3.36 8.20
CA LEU A 21 27.66 3.84 8.49
C LEU A 21 26.64 2.69 8.40
N ARG A 22 26.69 1.88 7.33
CA ARG A 22 25.80 0.73 7.15
C ARG A 22 25.88 -0.22 8.36
N LYS A 23 27.10 -0.56 8.80
CA LYS A 23 27.34 -1.41 9.98
C LYS A 23 26.84 -0.79 11.28
N ALA A 24 27.07 0.51 11.47
CA ALA A 24 26.60 1.23 12.66
C ALA A 24 25.07 1.24 12.79
N LEU A 25 24.35 1.10 11.67
CA LEU A 25 22.89 1.07 11.63
C LEU A 25 22.28 -0.32 11.87
N GLU A 26 23.06 -1.40 11.75
CA GLU A 26 22.57 -2.79 11.92
C GLU A 26 21.89 -3.03 13.30
N PRO A 27 22.43 -2.56 14.45
CA PRO A 27 21.81 -2.79 15.76
C PRO A 27 20.41 -2.16 15.90
N TYR A 28 20.13 -1.12 15.13
CA TYR A 28 18.87 -0.39 15.15
C TYR A 28 17.77 -1.05 14.31
N LYS A 29 18.08 -2.17 13.62
CA LYS A 29 17.13 -2.92 12.77
C LYS A 29 16.38 -2.04 11.76
N VAL A 30 17.10 -1.05 11.21
CA VAL A 30 16.55 -0.13 10.21
C VAL A 30 16.31 -0.81 8.87
N PHE A 31 17.01 -1.92 8.60
CA PHE A 31 16.84 -2.73 7.40
C PHE A 31 15.85 -3.86 7.67
N GLU A 32 14.91 -4.04 6.76
CA GLU A 32 13.95 -5.14 6.80
C GLU A 32 14.58 -6.42 6.22
N SER A 33 14.18 -7.58 6.74
CA SER A 33 14.64 -8.88 6.23
C SER A 33 13.99 -9.22 4.88
N GLU A 34 14.64 -10.07 4.09
CA GLU A 34 14.10 -10.52 2.80
C GLU A 34 12.80 -11.30 2.99
N GLU A 35 12.68 -12.08 4.08
CA GLU A 35 11.47 -12.81 4.43
C GLU A 35 10.29 -11.87 4.74
N GLU A 36 10.54 -10.79 5.49
CA GLU A 36 9.52 -9.78 5.79
C GLU A 36 9.09 -9.02 4.54
N LEU A 37 10.04 -8.68 3.67
CA LEU A 37 9.75 -8.04 2.39
C LEU A 37 8.87 -8.95 1.51
N ASN A 38 9.22 -10.23 1.40
CA ASN A 38 8.43 -11.23 0.68
C ASN A 38 7.01 -11.36 1.26
N HIS A 39 6.89 -11.38 2.58
CA HIS A 39 5.60 -11.44 3.25
C HIS A 39 4.72 -10.21 2.90
N ARG A 40 5.29 -9.00 2.89
CA ARG A 40 4.57 -7.78 2.50
C ARG A 40 4.14 -7.80 1.04
N MET A 41 4.96 -8.35 0.14
CA MET A 41 4.58 -8.53 -1.27
C MET A 41 3.40 -9.49 -1.43
N GLU A 42 3.37 -10.59 -0.68
CA GLU A 42 2.22 -11.50 -0.69
C GLU A 42 0.94 -10.84 -0.18
N LEU A 43 1.04 -10.04 0.89
CA LEU A 43 -0.10 -9.29 1.42
C LEU A 43 -0.64 -8.28 0.39
N LEU A 44 0.24 -7.57 -0.31
CA LEU A 44 -0.16 -6.66 -1.39
C LEU A 44 -0.80 -7.40 -2.57
N ALA A 45 -0.31 -8.58 -2.94
CA ALA A 45 -0.91 -9.39 -4.00
C ALA A 45 -2.33 -9.86 -3.62
N LYS A 46 -2.53 -10.26 -2.36
CA LYS A 46 -3.85 -10.62 -1.82
C LYS A 46 -4.79 -9.41 -1.80
N LEU A 47 -4.31 -8.26 -1.32
CA LEU A 47 -5.08 -7.02 -1.29
C LEU A 47 -5.51 -6.60 -2.70
N ASN A 48 -4.61 -6.70 -3.67
CA ASN A 48 -4.90 -6.41 -5.06
C ASN A 48 -6.05 -7.29 -5.56
N THR A 49 -5.95 -8.61 -5.37
CA THR A 49 -7.01 -9.57 -5.74
C THR A 49 -8.37 -9.22 -5.12
N LEU A 50 -8.39 -8.85 -3.84
CA LEU A 50 -9.63 -8.45 -3.14
C LEU A 50 -10.25 -7.19 -3.73
N VAL A 51 -9.42 -6.19 -4.05
CA VAL A 51 -9.89 -4.97 -4.71
C VAL A 51 -10.48 -5.28 -6.08
N LYS A 52 -9.82 -6.14 -6.88
CA LYS A 52 -10.34 -6.56 -8.20
C LYS A 52 -11.72 -7.20 -8.08
N GLN A 53 -11.86 -8.14 -7.15
CA GLN A 53 -13.11 -8.85 -6.94
C GLN A 53 -14.21 -7.88 -6.51
N TRP A 54 -13.91 -6.97 -5.58
CA TRP A 54 -14.88 -5.97 -5.15
C TRP A 54 -15.29 -5.02 -6.28
N VAL A 55 -14.34 -4.54 -7.09
CA VAL A 55 -14.63 -3.69 -8.26
C VAL A 55 -15.59 -4.41 -9.21
N LYS A 56 -15.38 -5.71 -9.45
CA LYS A 56 -16.27 -6.55 -10.26
C LYS A 56 -17.67 -6.65 -9.65
N ASP A 57 -17.77 -6.97 -8.36
CA ASP A 57 -19.05 -7.14 -7.66
C ASP A 57 -19.88 -5.85 -7.66
N VAL A 58 -19.26 -4.70 -7.38
CA VAL A 58 -19.94 -3.39 -7.40
C VAL A 58 -20.39 -3.01 -8.81
N SER A 59 -19.59 -3.34 -9.83
CA SER A 59 -19.94 -3.05 -11.22
C SER A 59 -21.17 -3.83 -11.67
N ILE A 60 -21.25 -5.13 -11.33
CA ILE A 60 -22.41 -5.98 -11.61
C ILE A 60 -23.64 -5.45 -10.86
N ALA A 61 -23.51 -5.11 -9.57
CA ALA A 61 -24.61 -4.56 -8.78
C ALA A 61 -25.17 -3.25 -9.35
N LYS A 62 -24.35 -2.46 -10.04
CA LYS A 62 -24.75 -1.21 -10.73
C LYS A 62 -25.15 -1.43 -12.20
N ASN A 63 -25.46 -2.67 -12.60
CA ASN A 63 -25.87 -3.07 -13.95
C ASN A 63 -24.87 -2.64 -15.05
N LYS A 64 -23.57 -2.60 -14.74
CA LYS A 64 -22.53 -2.37 -15.75
C LYS A 64 -22.17 -3.71 -16.42
N PRO A 65 -21.86 -3.70 -17.73
CA PRO A 65 -21.39 -4.90 -18.42
C PRO A 65 -20.11 -5.43 -17.78
N GLU A 66 -20.02 -6.76 -17.59
CA GLU A 66 -18.86 -7.42 -16.98
C GLU A 66 -17.55 -7.13 -17.75
N ALA A 67 -17.61 -7.09 -19.08
CA ALA A 67 -16.49 -6.72 -19.94
C ALA A 67 -16.02 -5.26 -19.74
N ALA A 68 -16.86 -4.38 -19.22
CA ALA A 68 -16.47 -3.03 -18.83
C ALA A 68 -15.84 -3.05 -17.43
N ALA A 69 -16.36 -3.87 -16.50
CA ALA A 69 -15.86 -4.02 -15.14
C ALA A 69 -14.41 -4.53 -15.08
N GLU A 70 -14.06 -5.51 -15.93
CA GLU A 70 -12.69 -6.03 -16.05
C GLU A 70 -11.68 -5.02 -16.61
N LYS A 71 -12.17 -3.97 -17.28
CA LYS A 71 -11.35 -2.88 -17.82
C LYS A 71 -11.31 -1.65 -16.92
N LEU A 72 -12.08 -1.63 -15.82
CA LEU A 72 -12.00 -0.54 -14.85
C LEU A 72 -10.66 -0.66 -14.14
N GLY A 73 -9.82 0.37 -14.27
CA GLY A 73 -8.48 0.37 -13.68
C GLY A 73 -8.58 0.18 -12.18
N ASP A 74 -8.26 -1.03 -11.72
CA ASP A 74 -8.37 -1.56 -10.36
C ASP A 74 -6.97 -1.67 -9.74
N LYS A 75 -6.19 -0.60 -9.90
CA LYS A 75 -4.77 -0.61 -9.55
C LYS A 75 -4.57 -0.06 -8.15
N ILE A 76 -3.95 -0.89 -7.32
CA ILE A 76 -3.35 -0.45 -6.07
C ILE A 76 -1.96 0.11 -6.35
N TYR A 77 -1.72 1.31 -5.88
CA TYR A 77 -0.41 1.95 -5.92
C TYR A 77 0.11 2.09 -4.50
N THR A 78 1.32 1.58 -4.26
CA THR A 78 2.02 1.87 -3.01
C THR A 78 2.69 3.23 -3.08
N PHE A 79 2.66 3.96 -1.99
CA PHE A 79 3.37 5.22 -1.81
C PHE A 79 4.09 5.22 -0.45
N GLY A 80 4.63 6.37 -0.04
CA GLY A 80 5.31 6.50 1.26
C GLY A 80 6.64 5.76 1.33
N SER A 81 7.09 5.51 2.57
CA SER A 81 8.40 4.92 2.88
C SER A 81 8.59 3.54 2.24
N TYR A 82 7.52 2.74 2.21
CA TYR A 82 7.54 1.41 1.59
C TYR A 82 7.85 1.48 0.10
N ARG A 83 7.24 2.42 -0.63
CA ARG A 83 7.50 2.57 -2.07
C ARG A 83 8.92 3.05 -2.36
N LEU A 84 9.51 3.83 -1.46
CA LEU A 84 10.85 4.37 -1.56
C LEU A 84 11.94 3.39 -1.11
N GLY A 85 11.57 2.25 -0.51
CA GLY A 85 12.52 1.25 -0.01
C GLY A 85 13.30 1.70 1.23
N VAL A 86 12.77 2.68 1.97
CA VAL A 86 13.37 3.23 3.20
C VAL A 86 12.51 2.94 4.44
N HIS A 87 11.57 2.01 4.33
CA HIS A 87 10.75 1.57 5.44
C HIS A 87 11.56 0.70 6.41
N HIS A 88 11.29 0.85 7.70
CA HIS A 88 11.88 0.01 8.74
C HIS A 88 10.96 -1.14 9.11
N LYS A 89 11.49 -2.11 9.86
CA LYS A 89 10.70 -3.20 10.42
C LYS A 89 9.50 -2.65 11.21
N GLY A 90 8.31 -3.17 10.92
CA GLY A 90 7.06 -2.74 11.57
C GLY A 90 6.47 -1.43 11.03
N ALA A 91 7.05 -0.80 10.02
CA ALA A 91 6.41 0.32 9.33
C ALA A 91 5.15 -0.14 8.58
N ASP A 92 4.17 0.76 8.46
CA ASP A 92 2.93 0.53 7.71
C ASP A 92 3.16 0.55 6.20
N ILE A 93 2.19 0.03 5.44
CA ILE A 93 2.18 0.09 3.97
C ILE A 93 1.09 1.06 3.53
N ASP A 94 1.52 2.20 3.01
CA ASP A 94 0.62 3.16 2.39
C ASP A 94 0.21 2.69 0.99
N ALA A 95 -1.09 2.48 0.79
CA ALA A 95 -1.65 1.99 -0.46
C ALA A 95 -2.85 2.85 -0.91
N LEU A 96 -2.81 3.30 -2.17
CA LEU A 96 -3.87 4.02 -2.82
C LEU A 96 -4.58 3.10 -3.82
N CYS A 97 -5.86 2.86 -3.61
CA CYS A 97 -6.70 2.20 -4.61
C CYS A 97 -7.25 3.26 -5.57
N VAL A 98 -6.92 3.13 -6.86
CA VAL A 98 -7.45 4.02 -7.90
C VAL A 98 -8.54 3.28 -8.67
N GLY A 99 -9.66 3.96 -8.93
CA GLY A 99 -10.76 3.43 -9.72
C GLY A 99 -11.76 4.52 -10.15
N PRO A 100 -12.67 4.22 -11.09
CA PRO A 100 -13.66 5.16 -11.59
C PRO A 100 -14.55 5.82 -10.52
N PRO A 101 -15.10 7.03 -10.78
CA PRO A 101 -15.90 7.80 -9.81
C PRO A 101 -17.15 7.08 -9.31
N ILE A 102 -17.64 6.08 -10.04
CA ILE A 102 -18.80 5.27 -9.62
C ILE A 102 -18.57 4.52 -8.29
N PHE A 103 -17.33 4.51 -7.79
CA PHE A 103 -16.89 3.86 -6.56
C PHE A 103 -16.85 4.77 -5.32
N GLU A 104 -17.10 6.07 -5.46
CA GLU A 104 -16.91 7.08 -4.40
C GLU A 104 -17.70 6.78 -3.11
N PHE A 105 -18.86 6.13 -3.21
CA PHE A 105 -19.71 5.79 -2.05
C PHE A 105 -19.51 4.37 -1.48
N ASP A 106 -18.77 3.48 -2.15
CA ASP A 106 -18.67 2.06 -1.74
C ASP A 106 -17.33 1.70 -1.06
N ILE A 107 -16.33 2.59 -1.02
CA ILE A 107 -15.04 2.33 -0.34
C ILE A 107 -15.25 2.05 1.17
N ARG A 108 -16.21 2.70 1.82
CA ARG A 108 -16.56 2.42 3.22
C ARG A 108 -17.03 0.98 3.42
N ARG A 109 -17.81 0.46 2.45
CA ARG A 109 -18.32 -0.92 2.48
C ARG A 109 -17.21 -1.94 2.21
N LEU A 110 -16.19 -1.55 1.45
CA LEU A 110 -14.97 -2.32 1.24
C LEU A 110 -14.19 -2.54 2.53
N CYS A 111 -13.89 -1.48 3.28
CA CYS A 111 -13.17 -1.61 4.55
C CYS A 111 -13.97 -2.47 5.53
N TYR A 112 -15.29 -2.32 5.54
CA TYR A 112 -16.17 -3.02 6.46
C TYR A 112 -16.33 -4.52 6.11
N ASN A 113 -16.57 -4.84 4.85
CA ASN A 113 -16.68 -6.23 4.38
C ASN A 113 -15.32 -6.92 4.28
N GLY A 114 -14.26 -6.19 3.92
CA GLY A 114 -12.89 -6.69 3.87
C GLY A 114 -12.36 -7.07 5.25
N TYR A 115 -12.68 -6.30 6.29
CA TYR A 115 -12.38 -6.66 7.69
C TYR A 115 -13.07 -7.96 8.11
N ASN A 116 -14.33 -8.17 7.72
CA ASN A 116 -15.07 -9.41 7.98
C ASN A 116 -14.61 -10.61 7.14
N CYS A 117 -14.11 -10.39 5.92
CA CYS A 117 -13.50 -11.45 5.10
C CYS A 117 -12.15 -11.91 5.67
N PHE A 118 -11.37 -11.01 6.29
CA PHE A 118 -10.14 -11.36 7.01
C PHE A 118 -10.41 -11.98 8.38
N ASN A 119 -11.52 -11.62 9.02
CA ASN A 119 -11.89 -12.10 10.34
C ASN A 119 -13.18 -12.93 10.28
N LYS A 120 -13.08 -14.20 9.87
CA LYS A 120 -14.22 -15.14 9.75
C LYS A 120 -14.99 -15.41 11.05
N ASN A 121 -14.62 -14.77 12.17
CA ASN A 121 -15.27 -14.90 13.48
C ASN A 121 -15.97 -13.61 13.98
N ALA A 122 -15.98 -12.52 13.20
CA ALA A 122 -16.63 -11.29 13.65
C ALA A 122 -18.15 -11.32 13.36
N THR A 123 -18.94 -11.59 14.40
CA THR A 123 -20.40 -11.50 14.39
C THR A 123 -20.87 -10.10 13.99
N THR A 124 -21.85 -10.09 13.08
CA THR A 124 -22.60 -8.92 12.58
C THR A 124 -23.15 -8.06 13.72
N THR A 125 -22.42 -7.01 14.07
CA THR A 125 -22.97 -5.87 14.82
C THR A 125 -22.26 -4.63 14.34
N THR A 126 -23.00 -3.73 13.69
CA THR A 126 -22.54 -2.45 13.18
C THR A 126 -22.13 -1.50 14.32
N PRO A 127 -20.84 -1.13 14.52
CA PRO A 127 -20.51 0.02 15.33
C PRO A 127 -20.71 1.27 14.49
N ASN A 128 -21.42 2.23 15.07
CA ASN A 128 -21.57 3.58 14.56
C ASN A 128 -20.22 4.30 14.74
N ILE A 129 -19.40 4.39 13.69
CA ILE A 129 -18.11 5.08 13.74
C ILE A 129 -18.31 6.52 13.22
N PRO A 130 -17.96 7.56 13.99
CA PRO A 130 -18.19 8.94 13.61
C PRO A 130 -17.35 9.34 12.38
N LEU A 131 -17.97 10.18 11.54
CA LEU A 131 -17.40 10.80 10.35
C LEU A 131 -16.15 11.63 10.70
N ALA A 132 -14.97 11.03 10.59
CA ALA A 132 -13.70 11.76 10.69
C ALA A 132 -12.78 11.42 9.52
N PHE A 133 -13.20 11.76 8.30
CA PHE A 133 -12.30 12.02 7.18
C PHE A 133 -12.97 13.08 6.30
N SER A 134 -13.09 14.29 6.86
CA SER A 134 -13.36 15.48 6.07
C SER A 134 -12.03 16.04 5.59
N LYS A 135 -11.88 16.13 4.27
CA LYS A 135 -10.90 16.95 3.54
C LYS A 135 -9.42 16.63 3.79
N LEU A 136 -8.85 15.90 2.83
CA LEU A 136 -7.61 16.31 2.17
C LEU A 136 -7.94 16.52 0.69
#